data_AF-A0A269PJQ5-F1
#
_entry.id   AF-A0A269PJQ5-F1
#
_cell.length_a   1.000
_cell.length_b   1.000
_cell.length_c   1.000
_cell.angle_alpha   90.00
_cell.angle_beta   90.00
_cell.angle_gamma   90.00
#
_symmetry.space_group_name_H-M   'P 1'
#
loop_
_entity.id
_entity.type
_entity.pdbx_description
1 polymer ?
#
loop_
_entity_poly.entity_id
_entity_poly.type
_entity_poly.pdbx_seq_one_letter_code
_entity_poly.pdbx_strand_id
1 'polypeptide(L)'
;MDVMKSHLKLISNEKEAARLTVVIMDGASWHQEYIDEDFLNLSIIHIPIYSPELNPIEQVYSWLRQNKIANISFKDYDDIVDKCTTA
;
A
#
# COMPACT_ATOMS: atom_id res chain seq x y z
N MET A 1 -1.46 -3.80 14.69
CA MET A 1 -2.57 -2.96 14.22
C MET A 1 -2.25 -1.48 14.29
N ASP A 2 -1.66 -1.02 15.39
CA ASP A 2 -1.37 0.41 15.62
C ASP A 2 -0.58 1.09 14.47
N VAL A 3 0.32 0.35 13.82
CA VAL A 3 1.07 0.84 12.67
C VAL A 3 0.18 1.12 11.45
N MET A 4 -0.74 0.19 11.10
CA MET A 4 -1.67 0.41 9.98
C MET A 4 -2.66 1.53 10.26
N LYS A 5 -3.21 1.59 11.48
CA LYS A 5 -4.06 2.73 11.89
C LYS A 5 -3.30 4.07 11.81
N SER A 6 -2.04 4.09 12.24
CA SER A 6 -1.19 5.28 12.13
C SER A 6 -0.94 5.67 10.66
N HIS A 7 -0.74 4.69 9.78
CA HIS A 7 -0.59 4.94 8.35
C HIS A 7 -1.87 5.50 7.72
N LEU A 8 -3.04 4.91 8.02
CA LEU A 8 -4.34 5.42 7.56
C LEU A 8 -4.60 6.84 8.05
N LYS A 9 -4.15 7.19 9.27
CA LYS A 9 -4.22 8.56 9.78
C LYS A 9 -3.40 9.55 8.96
N LEU A 10 -2.22 9.15 8.48
CA LEU A 10 -1.43 9.98 7.57
C LEU A 10 -2.18 10.20 6.25
N ILE A 11 -2.78 9.14 5.69
CA ILE A 11 -3.58 9.21 4.46
C ILE A 11 -4.80 10.12 4.64
N SER A 12 -5.54 9.94 5.74
CA SER A 12 -6.74 10.74 6.09
C SER A 12 -6.41 12.23 6.23
N ASN A 13 -5.24 12.58 6.75
CA ASN A 13 -4.80 13.97 6.94
C ASN A 13 -4.31 14.65 5.64
N GLU A 14 -4.03 13.90 4.58
CA GLU A 14 -3.42 14.45 3.36
C GLU A 14 -4.43 15.17 2.45
N LYS A 15 -5.73 14.97 2.66
CA LYS A 15 -6.80 15.54 1.82
C LYS A 15 -7.65 16.56 2.58
N GLU A 16 -8.22 17.51 1.83
CA GLU A 16 -9.26 18.41 2.33
C GLU A 16 -10.40 17.60 2.99
N ALA A 17 -10.89 18.09 4.13
CA ALA A 17 -11.90 17.40 4.95
C ALA A 17 -13.20 17.02 4.21
N ALA A 18 -13.48 17.63 3.06
CA ALA A 18 -14.66 17.36 2.24
C ALA A 18 -14.49 16.20 1.23
N ARG A 19 -13.32 15.56 1.15
CA ARG A 19 -13.07 14.46 0.20
C ARG A 19 -12.98 13.12 0.91
N LEU A 20 -13.76 12.16 0.42
CA LEU A 20 -13.66 10.77 0.84
C LEU A 20 -12.47 10.10 0.14
N THR A 21 -11.59 9.50 0.93
CA THR A 21 -10.49 8.68 0.45
C THR A 21 -10.91 7.21 0.48
N VAL A 22 -10.69 6.51 -0.63
CA VAL A 22 -10.95 5.06 -0.71
C VAL A 22 -9.62 4.34 -0.86
N VAL A 23 -9.37 3.37 0.02
CA VAL A 23 -8.16 2.54 0.01
C VAL A 23 -8.54 1.12 -0.41
N ILE A 24 -7.92 0.60 -1.48
CA ILE A 24 -8.09 -0.79 -1.91
C ILE A 24 -7.06 -1.64 -1.18
N MET A 25 -7.48 -2.74 -0.55
CA MET A 25 -6.62 -3.53 0.33
C MET A 25 -6.87 -5.04 0.16
N ASP A 26 -5.81 -5.84 0.28
CA ASP A 26 -5.92 -7.31 0.34
C ASP A 26 -6.18 -7.79 1.78
N GLY A 27 -6.42 -9.09 1.94
CA GLY A 27 -6.76 -9.70 3.23
C GLY A 27 -5.58 -10.11 4.11
N ALA A 28 -4.45 -9.41 4.05
CA ALA A 28 -3.31 -9.71 4.92
C ALA A 28 -3.68 -9.56 6.41
N SER A 29 -3.00 -10.28 7.31
CA SER A 29 -3.39 -10.36 8.75
C SER A 29 -3.47 -9.02 9.49
N TRP A 30 -2.88 -7.96 8.94
CA TRP A 30 -2.82 -6.59 9.46
C TRP A 30 -3.77 -5.63 8.73
N HIS A 31 -4.49 -6.11 7.71
CA HIS A 31 -5.52 -5.43 6.91
C HIS A 31 -6.92 -5.91 7.34
N GLN A 32 -7.30 -5.64 8.58
CA GLN A 32 -8.59 -6.09 9.11
C GLN A 32 -9.74 -5.15 8.69
N GLU A 33 -10.96 -5.67 8.60
CA GLU A 33 -12.13 -4.96 8.08
C GLU A 33 -12.57 -3.73 8.89
N TYR A 34 -12.14 -3.59 10.15
CA TYR A 34 -12.58 -2.54 11.07
C TYR A 34 -11.51 -1.46 11.33
N ILE A 35 -10.42 -1.45 10.57
CA ILE A 35 -9.31 -0.52 10.84
C ILE A 35 -9.60 0.92 10.41
N ASP A 36 -10.62 1.14 9.59
CA ASP A 36 -11.07 2.44 9.08
C ASP A 36 -12.27 3.05 9.83
N GLU A 37 -12.90 2.31 10.76
CA GLU A 37 -14.10 2.76 11.50
C GLU A 37 -13.92 4.11 12.24
N ASP A 38 -12.69 4.42 12.63
CA ASP A 38 -12.35 5.66 13.35
C ASP A 38 -12.20 6.89 12.43
N PHE A 39 -12.31 6.74 11.10
CA PHE A 39 -12.08 7.81 10.13
C PHE A 39 -13.36 8.26 9.43
N LEU A 40 -13.65 9.57 9.48
CA LEU A 40 -14.83 10.15 8.84
C LEU A 40 -14.69 10.35 7.32
N ASN A 41 -13.45 10.43 6.83
CA ASN A 41 -13.13 10.76 5.43
C ASN A 41 -12.28 9.67 4.74
N LEU A 42 -12.25 8.46 5.30
CA LEU A 42 -11.51 7.33 4.74
C LEU A 42 -12.36 6.08 4.85
N SER A 43 -12.40 5.29 3.77
CA SER A 43 -13.01 3.97 3.76
C SER A 43 -12.13 2.96 3.02
N ILE A 44 -12.16 1.71 3.46
CA ILE A 44 -11.42 0.60 2.86
C ILE A 44 -12.36 -0.29 2.05
N ILE A 45 -11.90 -0.67 0.86
CA ILE A 45 -12.52 -1.71 0.04
C ILE A 45 -11.56 -2.91 0.02
N HIS A 46 -12.01 -4.01 0.63
CA HIS A 46 -11.29 -5.27 0.55
C HIS A 46 -11.55 -5.96 -0.78
N ILE A 47 -10.48 -6.41 -1.43
CA ILE A 47 -10.59 -7.28 -2.61
C ILE A 47 -10.91 -8.72 -2.18
N PRO A 48 -11.54 -9.54 -3.05
CA PRO A 48 -11.75 -10.95 -2.80
C PRO A 48 -10.46 -11.69 -2.44
N ILE A 49 -10.59 -12.72 -1.61
CA ILE A 49 -9.46 -13.57 -1.20
C ILE A 49 -8.86 -14.23 -2.45
N TYR A 50 -7.53 -14.27 -2.51
CA TYR A 50 -6.75 -14.86 -3.61
C TYR A 50 -6.95 -14.18 -4.97
N SER A 51 -7.30 -12.88 -4.99
CA SER A 51 -7.42 -12.08 -6.23
C SER A 51 -6.31 -11.03 -6.39
N PRO A 52 -5.03 -11.44 -6.56
CA PRO A 52 -3.92 -10.49 -6.76
C PRO A 52 -4.09 -9.61 -8.01
N GLU A 53 -4.82 -10.07 -9.03
CA GLU A 53 -5.16 -9.30 -10.23
C GLU A 53 -5.99 -8.04 -9.95
N LEU A 54 -6.67 -7.99 -8.80
CA LEU A 54 -7.44 -6.83 -8.34
C LEU A 54 -6.63 -5.90 -7.42
N ASN A 55 -5.41 -6.29 -7.02
CA ASN A 55 -4.54 -5.47 -6.19
C ASN A 55 -3.66 -4.56 -7.08
N PRO A 56 -3.89 -3.23 -7.12
CA PRO A 56 -3.18 -2.34 -8.04
C PRO A 56 -1.66 -2.35 -7.87
N ILE A 57 -1.17 -2.65 -6.65
CA ILE A 57 0.27 -2.68 -6.37
C ILE A 57 1.00 -3.79 -7.14
N GLU A 58 0.31 -4.86 -7.52
CA GLU A 58 0.91 -5.98 -8.25
C GLU A 58 1.43 -5.54 -9.64
N GLN A 59 0.79 -4.55 -10.26
CA GLN A 59 1.28 -3.98 -11.52
C GLN A 59 2.59 -3.22 -11.32
N VAL A 60 2.69 -2.44 -10.24
CA VAL A 60 3.92 -1.72 -9.88
C VAL A 60 5.05 -2.71 -9.63
N TYR A 61 4.80 -3.75 -8.83
CA TYR A 61 5.79 -4.79 -8.55
C TYR A 61 6.22 -5.55 -9.80
N SER A 62 5.27 -5.88 -10.67
CA SER A 62 5.55 -6.53 -11.95
C SER A 62 6.47 -5.67 -12.83
N TRP A 63 6.18 -4.37 -12.93
CA TRP A 63 7.00 -3.44 -13.70
C TRP A 63 8.40 -3.29 -13.10
N LEU A 64 8.51 -3.10 -11.78
CA LEU A 64 9.80 -2.99 -11.09
C LEU A 64 10.68 -4.21 -11.36
N ARG A 65 10.14 -5.41 -11.17
CA ARG A 65 10.85 -6.67 -11.41
C ARG A 65 11.32 -6.79 -12.85
N GLN A 66 10.53 -6.38 -13.83
CA GLN A 66 10.90 -6.52 -15.24
C GLN A 66 11.93 -5.47 -15.72
N ASN A 67 11.95 -4.29 -15.11
CA ASN A 67 12.65 -3.14 -15.68
C ASN A 67 13.84 -2.63 -14.85
N LYS A 68 13.78 -2.72 -13.51
CA LYS A 68 14.69 -1.97 -12.65
C LYS A 68 15.44 -2.84 -11.64
N ILE A 69 14.82 -3.90 -11.14
CA ILE A 69 15.38 -4.71 -10.06
C ILE A 69 15.57 -6.19 -10.39
N ALA A 70 15.38 -6.61 -11.65
CA ALA A 70 15.73 -7.96 -12.08
C ALA A 70 17.25 -8.17 -12.07
N ASN A 71 17.68 -9.31 -11.51
CA ASN A 71 19.05 -9.81 -11.59
C ASN A 71 20.15 -8.84 -11.10
N ILE A 72 19.82 -7.98 -10.12
CA ILE A 72 20.80 -7.12 -9.44
C ILE A 72 21.08 -7.61 -8.03
N SER A 73 22.32 -7.47 -7.58
CA SER A 73 22.71 -7.69 -6.18
C SER A 73 22.74 -6.35 -5.46
N PHE A 74 22.18 -6.29 -4.25
CA PHE A 74 22.21 -5.09 -3.43
C PHE A 74 23.35 -5.18 -2.41
N LYS A 75 23.99 -4.04 -2.15
CA LYS A 75 25.09 -3.95 -1.18
C LYS A 75 24.60 -3.99 0.26
N ASP A 76 23.56 -3.23 0.56
CA ASP A 76 22.97 -3.01 1.88
C ASP A 76 21.51 -2.57 1.74
N TYR A 77 20.86 -2.26 2.86
CA TYR A 77 19.47 -1.83 2.88
C TYR A 77 19.24 -0.52 2.11
N ASP A 78 20.15 0.45 2.28
CA ASP A 78 20.01 1.77 1.66
C ASP A 78 20.10 1.66 0.13
N ASP A 79 20.97 0.79 -0.38
CA ASP A 79 21.03 0.49 -1.83
C ASP A 79 19.70 -0.11 -2.35
N ILE A 80 18.99 -0.93 -1.56
CA ILE A 80 17.65 -1.41 -1.95
C ILE A 80 16.68 -0.23 -2.05
N VAL A 81 16.66 0.65 -1.05
CA VAL A 81 15.74 1.79 -0.99
C VAL A 81 16.00 2.77 -2.13
N ASP A 82 17.26 3.12 -2.37
CA ASP A 82 17.65 4.05 -3.43
C ASP A 82 17.28 3.51 -4.82
N LYS A 83 17.52 2.22 -5.07
CA LYS A 83 17.16 1.58 -6.34
C LYS A 83 15.66 1.50 -6.54
N CYS A 84 14.88 1.22 -5.49
CA CYS A 84 13.42 1.21 -5.59
C CYS A 84 12.83 2.61 -5.75
N THR A 85 13.46 3.64 -5.17
CA THR A 85 12.98 5.03 -5.21
C THR A 85 13.24 5.70 -6.56
N THR A 86 14.36 5.38 -7.21
CA THR A 86 14.75 5.94 -8.52
C THR A 86 14.23 5.14 -9.72
N ALA A 87 13.53 4.04 -9.45
CA ALA A 87 13.00 3.11 -10.43
C ALA A 87 11.98 3.78 -11.38
#